data_AF-A0A1I0IQJ3-F1
#
_entry.id   AF-A0A1I0IQJ3-F1
#
_cell.length_a   1.000
_cell.length_b   1.000
_cell.length_c   1.000
_cell.angle_alpha   90.00
_cell.angle_beta   90.00
_cell.angle_gamma   90.00
#
_symmetry.space_group_name_H-M   'P 1'
#
loop_
_entity.id
_entity.type
_entity.pdbx_description
1 polymer ?
#
loop_
_entity_poly.entity_id
_entity_poly.type
_entity_poly.pdbx_seq_one_letter_code
_entity_poly.pdbx_strand_id
1 'polypeptide(L)'
;MACEISWAEYQLLFETYESFNQQALTIKGWSVTIGLATIVAIYSQMVGRLGKTALWIASLSVIPFWWMDAYWKSFQNAYLGALKTLEAEPTCAITDKPTLSLIGLWEQEYVSLDFVGLLFVPSVALPHAIILAVGIYLVHRHPPTPQ
;
A
#
# COMPACT_ATOMS: atom_id res chain seq x y z
N MET A 1 35.69 9.13 -0.94
CA MET A 1 35.52 7.67 -0.90
C MET A 1 34.48 7.23 0.13
N ALA A 2 34.72 7.26 1.46
CA ALA A 2 33.71 6.78 2.43
C ALA A 2 32.36 7.53 2.35
N CYS A 3 32.41 8.86 2.26
CA CYS A 3 31.21 9.69 2.13
C CYS A 3 30.46 9.47 0.81
N GLU A 4 31.18 9.18 -0.28
CA GLU A 4 30.57 8.91 -1.59
C GLU A 4 29.86 7.56 -1.60
N ILE A 5 30.41 6.55 -0.92
CA ILE A 5 29.79 5.23 -0.77
C ILE A 5 28.53 5.33 0.07
N SER A 6 28.57 6.01 1.23
CA SER A 6 27.39 6.21 2.08
C SER A 6 26.30 7.03 1.39
N TRP A 7 26.68 8.05 0.60
CA TRP A 7 25.73 8.82 -0.20
C TRP A 7 25.08 7.98 -1.30
N ALA A 8 25.87 7.17 -2.02
CA ALA A 8 25.34 6.27 -3.04
C ALA A 8 24.39 5.22 -2.45
N GLU A 9 24.71 4.67 -1.27
CA GLU A 9 23.84 3.77 -0.54
C GLU A 9 22.53 4.46 -0.13
N TYR A 10 22.61 5.64 0.49
CA TYR A 10 21.44 6.44 0.83
C TYR A 10 20.55 6.68 -0.39
N GLN A 11 21.14 7.11 -1.51
CA GLN A 11 20.40 7.39 -2.73
C GLN A 11 19.68 6.14 -3.25
N LEU A 12 20.35 4.98 -3.27
CA LEU A 12 19.74 3.71 -3.69
C LEU A 12 18.56 3.31 -2.79
N LEU A 13 18.71 3.45 -1.47
CA LEU A 13 17.65 3.13 -0.52
C LEU A 13 16.49 4.10 -0.61
N PHE A 14 16.77 5.39 -0.78
CA PHE A 14 15.76 6.43 -0.93
C PHE A 14 14.96 6.24 -2.22
N GLU A 15 15.63 5.99 -3.34
CA GLU A 15 14.98 5.66 -4.61
C GLU A 15 14.10 4.40 -4.49
N THR A 16 14.58 3.38 -3.79
CA THR A 16 13.81 2.16 -3.51
C THR A 16 12.59 2.46 -2.64
N TYR A 17 12.74 3.24 -1.57
CA TYR A 17 11.66 3.67 -0.69
C TYR A 17 10.58 4.47 -1.43
N GLU A 18 10.98 5.41 -2.29
CA GLU A 18 10.07 6.20 -3.11
C GLU A 18 9.39 5.38 -4.20
N SER A 19 10.07 4.35 -4.73
CA SER A 19 9.45 3.43 -5.69
C SER A 19 8.22 2.72 -5.12
N PHE A 20 8.25 2.32 -3.83
CA PHE A 20 7.07 1.75 -3.16
C PHE A 20 5.92 2.75 -3.06
N ASN A 21 6.23 4.03 -2.82
CA ASN A 21 5.21 5.07 -2.77
C ASN A 21 4.51 5.24 -4.13
N GLN A 22 5.28 5.21 -5.23
CA GLN A 22 4.73 5.25 -6.59
C GLN A 22 3.85 4.02 -6.91
N GLN A 23 4.28 2.83 -6.49
CA GLN A 23 3.49 1.60 -6.66
C GLN A 23 2.20 1.64 -5.82
N ALA A 24 2.26 2.15 -4.58
CA ALA A 24 1.09 2.31 -3.72
C ALA A 24 0.05 3.26 -4.35
N LEU A 25 0.48 4.38 -4.94
CA LEU A 25 -0.42 5.28 -5.67
C LEU A 25 -1.10 4.57 -6.86
N THR A 26 -0.36 3.72 -7.57
CA THR A 26 -0.89 2.94 -8.70
C THR A 26 -1.97 1.95 -8.24
N ILE A 27 -1.71 1.21 -7.16
CA ILE A 27 -2.66 0.26 -6.55
C ILE A 27 -3.94 0.98 -6.10
N LYS A 28 -3.80 2.12 -5.42
CA LYS A 28 -4.96 2.94 -5.01
C LYS A 28 -5.76 3.43 -6.21
N GLY A 29 -5.07 3.82 -7.28
CA GLY A 29 -5.69 4.18 -8.56
C GLY A 29 -6.53 3.02 -9.12
N TRP A 30 -5.98 1.81 -9.18
CA TRP A 30 -6.68 0.61 -9.64
C TRP A 30 -7.87 0.24 -8.75
N SER A 31 -7.72 0.37 -7.43
CA SER A 31 -8.82 0.12 -6.51
C SER A 31 -10.00 1.05 -6.78
N VAL A 32 -9.75 2.35 -6.96
CA VAL A 32 -10.79 3.33 -7.26
C VAL A 32 -11.40 3.07 -8.63
N THR A 33 -10.59 2.91 -9.67
CA THR A 33 -11.10 2.73 -11.04
C THR A 33 -11.93 1.46 -11.15
N ILE A 34 -11.45 0.33 -10.66
CA ILE A 34 -12.15 -0.95 -10.75
C ILE A 34 -13.38 -0.96 -9.83
N GLY A 35 -13.21 -0.59 -8.56
CA GLY A 35 -14.29 -0.63 -7.59
C GLY A 35 -15.44 0.32 -7.93
N LEU A 36 -15.13 1.60 -8.18
CA LEU A 36 -16.14 2.60 -8.49
C LEU A 36 -16.76 2.39 -9.86
N ALA A 37 -15.99 2.08 -10.90
CA ALA A 37 -16.55 1.85 -12.23
C ALA A 37 -17.49 0.63 -12.24
N THR A 38 -17.15 -0.43 -11.50
CA THR A 38 -18.03 -1.61 -11.39
C THR A 38 -19.33 -1.24 -10.67
N ILE A 39 -19.28 -0.47 -9.58
CA ILE A 39 -20.49 0.04 -8.90
C ILE A 39 -21.35 0.84 -9.89
N VAL A 40 -20.77 1.81 -10.60
CA VAL A 40 -21.50 2.63 -11.58
C VAL A 40 -22.13 1.77 -12.68
N ALA A 41 -21.39 0.80 -13.23
CA ALA A 41 -21.86 -0.10 -14.28
C ALA A 41 -23.07 -0.95 -13.83
N ILE A 42 -23.11 -1.36 -12.56
CA ILE A 42 -24.24 -2.12 -12.00
C ILE A 42 -25.52 -1.28 -12.01
N TYR A 43 -25.44 0.01 -11.69
CA TYR A 43 -26.59 0.91 -11.70
C TYR A 43 -26.97 1.40 -13.10
N SER A 44 -26.07 1.32 -14.08
CA SER A 44 -26.32 1.79 -15.45
C SER A 44 -27.04 0.77 -16.36
N GLN A 45 -27.88 -0.11 -15.81
CA GLN A 45 -28.73 -1.09 -16.52
C GLN A 45 -28.05 -2.40 -16.98
N MET A 46 -26.79 -2.68 -16.62
CA MET A 46 -26.11 -3.89 -17.13
C MET A 46 -26.44 -5.19 -16.39
N VAL A 47 -27.04 -5.13 -15.20
CA VAL A 47 -27.14 -6.32 -14.34
C VAL A 47 -28.56 -6.47 -13.82
N GLY A 48 -29.35 -7.32 -14.49
CA GLY A 48 -30.74 -7.63 -14.12
C GLY A 48 -30.87 -8.34 -12.77
N ARG A 49 -31.39 -9.56 -12.74
CA ARG A 49 -31.69 -10.30 -11.49
C ARG A 49 -30.47 -10.56 -10.57
N LEU A 50 -29.25 -10.39 -11.09
CA LEU A 50 -27.98 -10.60 -10.38
C LEU A 50 -27.35 -9.32 -9.83
N GLY A 51 -28.01 -8.15 -9.93
CA GLY A 51 -27.43 -6.86 -9.54
C GLY A 51 -26.89 -6.83 -8.11
N LYS A 52 -27.62 -7.43 -7.15
CA LYS A 52 -27.19 -7.47 -5.74
C LYS A 52 -25.92 -8.31 -5.54
N THR A 53 -25.82 -9.45 -6.21
CA THR A 53 -24.63 -10.32 -6.16
C THR A 53 -23.44 -9.64 -6.84
N ALA A 54 -23.66 -9.00 -7.99
CA ALA A 54 -22.62 -8.23 -8.66
C ALA A 54 -22.10 -7.08 -7.79
N LEU A 55 -22.99 -6.40 -7.05
CA LEU A 55 -22.59 -5.31 -6.15
C LEU A 55 -21.77 -5.80 -4.96
N TRP A 56 -22.08 -6.98 -4.41
CA TRP A 56 -21.21 -7.63 -3.41
C TRP A 56 -19.82 -7.92 -3.98
N ILE A 57 -19.74 -8.53 -5.16
CA ILE A 57 -18.47 -8.86 -5.80
C ILE A 57 -17.66 -7.58 -6.08
N ALA A 58 -18.32 -6.54 -6.61
CA ALA A 58 -17.71 -5.24 -6.85
C ALA A 58 -17.13 -4.64 -5.55
N SER A 59 -17.88 -4.68 -4.47
CA SER A 59 -17.45 -4.14 -3.16
C SER A 59 -16.25 -4.91 -2.60
N LEU A 60 -16.29 -6.24 -2.66
CA LEU A 60 -15.24 -7.11 -2.13
C LEU A 60 -13.98 -7.12 -3.00
N SER A 61 -14.08 -6.73 -4.28
CA SER A 61 -12.94 -6.63 -5.20
C SER A 61 -11.85 -5.67 -4.73
N VAL A 62 -12.18 -4.77 -3.80
CA VAL A 62 -11.26 -3.78 -3.22
C VAL A 62 -10.31 -4.38 -2.19
N ILE A 63 -10.70 -5.49 -1.55
CA ILE A 63 -9.92 -6.17 -0.50
C ILE A 63 -8.51 -6.59 -0.98
N PRO A 64 -8.32 -7.24 -2.13
CA PRO A 64 -6.98 -7.61 -2.60
C PRO A 64 -6.08 -6.38 -2.83
N PHE A 65 -6.62 -5.26 -3.31
CA PHE A 65 -5.85 -4.02 -3.45
C PHE A 65 -5.43 -3.45 -2.09
N TRP A 66 -6.34 -3.49 -1.11
CA TRP A 66 -6.05 -3.04 0.25
C TRP A 66 -4.95 -3.90 0.90
N TRP A 67 -5.02 -5.23 0.73
CA TRP A 67 -3.99 -6.13 1.21
C TRP A 67 -2.65 -5.89 0.51
N MET A 68 -2.66 -5.70 -0.81
CA MET A 68 -1.44 -5.43 -1.55
C MET A 68 -0.77 -4.11 -1.11
N ASP A 69 -1.56 -3.06 -0.84
CA ASP A 69 -1.07 -1.78 -0.34
C ASP A 69 -0.46 -1.92 1.07
N ALA A 70 -1.11 -2.63 1.98
CA ALA A 70 -0.57 -2.92 3.32
C ALA A 70 0.74 -3.73 3.26
N TYR A 71 0.80 -4.71 2.34
CA TYR A 71 2.00 -5.52 2.12
C TYR A 71 3.14 -4.64 1.60
N TRP A 72 2.89 -3.77 0.61
CA TRP A 72 3.94 -2.85 0.17
C TRP A 72 4.36 -1.85 1.22
N LYS A 73 3.42 -1.37 2.04
CA LYS A 73 3.74 -0.48 3.15
C LYS A 73 4.64 -1.16 4.18
N SER A 74 4.49 -2.47 4.39
CA SER A 74 5.34 -3.22 5.32
C SER A 74 6.78 -3.28 4.83
N PHE A 75 7.01 -3.55 3.53
CA PHE A 75 8.37 -3.46 2.96
C PHE A 75 8.92 -2.05 2.98
N GLN A 76 8.11 -1.05 2.66
CA GLN A 76 8.54 0.36 2.71
C GLN A 76 9.05 0.75 4.10
N ASN A 77 8.37 0.31 5.16
CA ASN A 77 8.78 0.60 6.54
C ASN A 77 10.12 -0.05 6.91
N ALA A 78 10.45 -1.22 6.36
CA ALA A 78 11.74 -1.87 6.61
C ALA A 78 12.92 -1.03 6.07
N TYR A 79 12.74 -0.34 4.94
CA TYR A 79 13.75 0.58 4.40
C TYR A 79 13.86 1.89 5.19
N LEU A 80 12.77 2.32 5.84
CA LEU A 80 12.74 3.55 6.62
C LEU A 80 13.70 3.51 7.83
N GLY A 81 13.85 2.34 8.47
CA GLY A 81 14.79 2.16 9.59
C GLY A 81 16.25 2.34 9.15
N ALA A 82 16.62 1.77 8.00
CA ALA A 82 17.94 1.94 7.41
C ALA A 82 18.22 3.40 7.01
N LEU A 83 17.25 4.06 6.35
CA LEU A 83 17.36 5.47 5.97
C LEU A 83 17.59 6.38 7.18
N LYS A 84 16.80 6.22 8.24
CA LYS A 84 16.98 6.99 9.49
C LYS A 84 18.35 6.78 10.13
N THR A 85 18.91 5.58 10.02
CA THR A 85 20.24 5.28 10.57
C THR A 85 21.33 6.00 9.77
N LEU A 86 21.20 6.05 8.44
CA LEU A 86 22.10 6.82 7.57
C LEU A 86 21.96 8.33 7.77
N GLU A 87 20.74 8.83 8.01
CA GLU A 87 20.49 10.25 8.30
C GLU A 87 21.00 10.70 9.67
N ALA A 88 21.02 9.79 10.65
CA ALA A 88 21.46 10.07 12.02
C ALA A 88 22.98 10.25 12.17
N GLU A 89 23.78 9.82 11.19
CA GLU A 89 25.24 9.95 11.18
C GLU A 89 25.67 10.98 10.12
N PRO A 90 25.59 12.29 10.41
CA PRO A 90 25.88 13.36 9.45
C PRO A 90 27.38 13.50 9.14
N THR A 91 28.22 13.03 10.06
CA THR A 91 29.65 12.90 9.83
C THR A 91 29.88 11.62 9.06
N CYS A 92 30.39 11.73 7.84
CA CYS A 92 30.98 10.63 7.07
C CYS A 92 32.25 10.08 7.77
N ALA A 93 32.16 9.83 9.08
CA ALA A 93 33.20 9.32 9.94
C ALA A 93 33.57 7.94 9.39
N ILE A 94 34.84 7.81 9.04
CA ILE A 94 35.45 6.54 8.68
C ILE A 94 35.38 5.70 9.97
N THR A 95 34.29 4.98 10.13
CA THR A 95 34.14 4.03 11.20
C THR A 95 34.67 2.72 10.62
N ASP A 96 35.67 2.11 11.24
CA ASP A 96 36.20 0.77 10.87
C ASP A 96 35.14 -0.35 11.02
N LYS A 97 33.91 0.01 11.33
CA LYS A 97 32.77 -0.89 11.36
C LYS A 97 32.31 -1.12 9.93
N PRO A 98 32.02 -2.37 9.54
CA PRO A 98 31.52 -2.67 8.21
C PRO A 98 30.35 -1.74 7.91
N THR A 99 30.43 -1.07 6.76
CA THR A 99 29.32 -0.36 6.10
C THR A 99 28.03 -1.14 6.35
N LEU A 100 27.05 -0.49 6.94
CA LEU A 100 25.77 -1.06 7.38
C LEU A 100 25.39 -2.33 6.59
N SER A 101 25.21 -3.45 7.28
CA SER A 101 24.64 -4.63 6.63
C SER A 101 23.17 -4.35 6.36
N LEU A 102 22.86 -3.87 5.15
CA LEU A 102 21.49 -3.61 4.71
C LEU A 102 20.60 -4.84 4.93
N ILE A 103 21.12 -6.02 4.64
CA ILE A 103 20.43 -7.30 4.83
C ILE A 103 20.15 -7.54 6.32
N GLY A 104 21.13 -7.29 7.20
CA GLY A 104 20.96 -7.50 8.64
C GLY A 104 19.95 -6.54 9.27
N LEU A 105 19.91 -5.27 8.83
CA LEU A 105 18.90 -4.31 9.28
C LEU A 105 17.52 -4.66 8.75
N TRP A 106 17.45 -5.04 7.47
CA TRP A 106 16.20 -5.45 6.86
C TRP A 106 15.64 -6.71 7.51
N GLU A 107 16.48 -7.71 7.83
CA GLU A 107 16.08 -8.93 8.51
C GLU A 107 15.50 -8.65 9.91
N GLN A 108 16.08 -7.71 10.66
CA GLN A 108 15.56 -7.30 11.97
C GLN A 108 14.18 -6.65 11.85
N GLU A 109 14.00 -5.75 10.89
CA GLU A 109 12.72 -5.07 10.65
C GLU A 109 11.68 -6.06 10.06
N TYR A 110 12.11 -7.01 9.23
CA TYR A 110 11.25 -7.99 8.56
C TYR A 110 10.54 -8.94 9.55
N VAL A 111 11.19 -9.29 10.66
CA VAL A 111 10.57 -10.13 11.70
C VAL A 111 9.42 -9.41 12.41
N SER A 112 9.42 -8.07 12.39
CA SER A 112 8.41 -7.24 13.05
C SER A 112 7.32 -6.70 12.14
N LEU A 113 7.19 -7.19 10.90
CA LEU A 113 6.21 -6.66 9.95
C LEU A 113 4.78 -6.78 10.48
N ASP A 114 4.24 -5.67 10.99
CA ASP A 114 2.85 -5.55 11.42
C ASP A 114 1.94 -5.28 10.21
N PHE A 115 1.83 -6.27 9.32
CA PHE A 115 0.95 -6.20 8.16
C PHE A 115 -0.51 -5.92 8.55
N VAL A 116 -0.98 -6.51 9.66
CA VAL A 116 -2.37 -6.40 10.09
C VAL A 116 -2.67 -5.00 10.63
N GLY A 117 -1.79 -4.43 11.45
CA GLY A 117 -1.91 -3.05 11.91
C GLY A 117 -1.84 -2.05 10.75
N LEU A 118 -1.02 -2.33 9.74
CA LEU A 118 -0.90 -1.47 8.56
C LEU A 118 -2.18 -1.37 7.72
N LEU A 119 -3.05 -2.38 7.74
CA LEU A 119 -4.36 -2.29 7.07
C LEU A 119 -5.19 -1.10 7.57
N PHE A 120 -5.05 -0.75 8.85
CA PHE A 120 -5.84 0.30 9.49
C PHE A 120 -5.15 1.67 9.50
N VAL A 121 -3.93 1.77 8.99
CA VAL A 121 -3.26 3.06 8.85
C VAL A 121 -4.01 3.90 7.80
N PRO A 122 -4.37 5.17 8.08
CA PRO A 122 -5.17 5.98 7.16
C PRO A 122 -4.61 6.07 5.74
N SER A 123 -3.28 6.11 5.61
CA SER A 123 -2.61 6.16 4.31
C SER A 123 -2.74 4.88 3.50
N VAL A 124 -3.13 3.75 4.10
CA VAL A 124 -3.32 2.45 3.43
C VAL A 124 -4.81 2.12 3.31
N ALA A 125 -5.57 2.40 4.38
CA ALA A 125 -7.01 2.21 4.42
C ALA A 125 -7.74 3.06 3.37
N LEU A 126 -7.24 4.27 3.09
CA LEU A 126 -7.83 5.14 2.07
C LEU A 126 -7.12 4.92 0.72
N PRO A 127 -7.87 4.75 -0.39
CA PRO A 127 -9.32 4.91 -0.55
C PRO A 127 -10.14 3.62 -0.36
N HIS A 128 -9.48 2.47 -0.16
CA HIS A 128 -10.07 1.13 -0.15
C HIS A 128 -11.30 1.01 0.78
N ALA A 129 -11.16 1.47 2.02
CA ALA A 129 -12.20 1.42 3.04
C ALA A 129 -13.45 2.21 2.64
N ILE A 130 -13.28 3.34 1.94
CA ILE A 130 -14.42 4.16 1.46
C ILE A 130 -15.20 3.38 0.41
N ILE A 131 -14.53 2.78 -0.57
CA ILE A 131 -15.22 2.06 -1.65
C ILE A 131 -15.95 0.84 -1.09
N LEU A 132 -15.30 0.10 -0.18
CA LEU A 132 -15.92 -1.03 0.50
C LEU A 132 -17.15 -0.59 1.31
N ALA A 133 -17.04 0.49 2.08
CA ALA A 133 -18.15 1.02 2.88
C ALA A 133 -19.31 1.50 2.01
N VAL A 134 -19.02 2.24 0.93
CA VAL A 134 -20.03 2.69 -0.04
C VAL A 134 -20.71 1.50 -0.70
N GLY A 135 -19.94 0.50 -1.15
CA GLY A 135 -20.47 -0.71 -1.75
C GLY A 135 -21.40 -1.48 -0.81
N ILE A 136 -20.96 -1.74 0.43
CA ILE A 136 -21.77 -2.38 1.47
C ILE A 136 -23.03 -1.56 1.77
N TYR A 137 -22.91 -0.24 1.92
CA TYR A 137 -24.06 0.65 2.15
C TYR A 137 -25.10 0.52 1.02
N LEU A 138 -24.65 0.58 -0.23
CA LEU A 138 -25.50 0.46 -1.41
C LEU A 138 -26.20 -0.90 -1.48
N VAL A 139 -25.51 -2.00 -1.17
CA VAL A 139 -26.12 -3.34 -1.12
C VAL A 139 -27.30 -3.40 -0.16
N HIS A 140 -27.21 -2.75 1.00
CA HIS A 140 -28.20 -2.85 2.07
C HIS A 140 -29.32 -1.83 1.95
N ARG A 141 -29.00 -0.59 1.56
CA ARG A 141 -29.96 0.52 1.53
C ARG A 141 -30.58 0.77 0.16
N HIS A 142 -29.83 0.47 -0.91
CA HIS A 142 -30.25 0.75 -2.28
C HIS A 142 -29.96 -0.45 -3.20
N PRO A 143 -30.43 -1.67 -2.88
CA PRO A 143 -30.12 -2.82 -3.72
C PRO A 143 -30.60 -2.56 -5.16
N PRO A 144 -29.77 -2.85 -6.18
CA PRO A 144 -30.16 -2.66 -7.57
C PRO A 144 -31.38 -3.53 -7.88
N THR A 145 -32.47 -2.88 -8.29
CA THR A 145 -33.71 -3.55 -8.68
C THR A 145 -33.59 -4.07 -10.10
N PRO A 146 -33.96 -5.33 -10.37
CA PRO A 146 -34.09 -5.80 -11.73
C PRO A 146 -35.16 -4.96 -12.45
N GLN A 147 -34.80 -4.39 -13.60
CA GLN A 147 -35.78 -3.90 -14.58
C GLN A 147 -36.40 -5.08 -15.32
#